data_AF-R6Z2T7-F1
#
_entry.id   AF-R6Z2T7-F1
#
_cell.length_a   1.000
_cell.length_b   1.000
_cell.length_c   1.000
_cell.angle_alpha   90.00
_cell.angle_beta   90.00
_cell.angle_gamma   90.00
#
_symmetry.space_group_name_H-M   'P 1'
#
loop_
_entity.id
_entity.type
_entity.pdbx_description
1 polymer ?
#
loop_
_entity_poly.entity_id
_entity_poly.type
_entity_poly.pdbx_seq_one_letter_code
_entity_poly.pdbx_strand_id
1 'polypeptide(L)'
;MYKKGIKILLLAFIIVLCTGTLGAINTKEGEKKETNNKTAEEIEAEEDLEWLLTYVDADLADLQVDYKITEQWGEYYYVEITLTNVSDEEVEDWEFNLPANYEIKHISDVKIKDFHKNIYTLRNTKNNHDIPKNGIISFGMLVKAKEEPKFPSYLESNMVSDEVDQEKYKMSLTILHKWGNLVNGKITITNKTYHTIEDWRVDCESNLKMEQVWNAVISGEPEDVDNKDIMYYYLHHTENNQNIGPKKSIEIGFIAKCSGKPKFSSFTLYEMTEDPAYEEDEEEDDALEFVDEFILDSDCFDTREEYEEYLKKHGYEDDALLEK
;
A
#
# COMPACT_ATOMS: atom_id res chain seq x y z
N MET A 1 17.76 -0.42 4.60
CA MET A 1 17.35 0.38 5.78
C MET A 1 15.86 0.57 5.63
N TYR A 2 15.04 -0.15 6.40
CA TYR A 2 13.59 -0.02 6.32
C TYR A 2 13.18 1.39 6.74
N LYS A 3 12.69 2.21 5.80
CA LYS A 3 11.94 3.42 6.13
C LYS A 3 10.64 2.94 6.79
N LYS A 4 10.56 3.04 8.11
CA LYS A 4 9.27 3.01 8.80
C LYS A 4 8.60 4.35 8.52
N GLY A 5 8.00 4.47 7.33
CA GLY A 5 6.98 5.47 7.06
C GLY A 5 5.83 5.19 8.01
N ILE A 6 5.34 6.22 8.69
CA ILE A 6 4.11 6.13 9.48
C ILE A 6 2.98 6.13 8.44
N LYS A 7 2.62 4.96 7.93
CA LYS A 7 1.42 4.76 7.10
C LYS A 7 0.23 4.63 8.06
N ILE A 8 -0.70 5.58 8.01
CA ILE A 8 -1.84 5.60 8.94
C ILE A 8 -3.01 4.85 8.29
N LEU A 9 -3.52 3.87 9.03
CA LEU A 9 -4.81 3.19 8.86
C LEU A 9 -5.91 4.23 8.62
N LEU A 10 -6.70 4.09 7.55
CA LEU A 10 -7.89 4.90 7.30
C LEU A 10 -8.93 4.62 8.41
N LEU A 11 -8.84 5.34 9.53
CA LEU A 11 -9.81 5.24 10.61
C LEU A 11 -11.18 5.74 10.11
N ALA A 12 -12.16 4.83 10.09
CA ALA A 12 -13.55 5.18 9.87
C ALA A 12 -14.05 6.04 11.04
N PHE A 13 -14.16 7.35 10.84
CA PHE A 13 -14.83 8.21 11.81
C PHE A 13 -16.35 8.02 11.71
N ILE A 14 -16.93 7.31 12.68
CA ILE A 14 -18.35 7.42 13.00
C ILE A 14 -18.46 8.44 14.13
N ILE A 15 -18.95 9.65 13.85
CA ILE A 15 -19.36 10.59 14.91
C ILE A 15 -20.85 10.87 14.82
N VAL A 16 -21.50 10.52 15.94
CA VAL A 16 -22.92 10.67 16.26
C VAL A 16 -23.42 12.09 15.98
N LEU A 17 -24.45 12.18 15.13
CA LEU A 17 -25.24 13.37 14.86
C LEU A 17 -25.77 14.00 16.16
N CYS A 18 -25.20 15.14 16.55
CA CYS A 18 -25.90 16.09 17.41
C CYS A 18 -27.00 16.77 16.60
N THR A 19 -28.26 16.40 16.87
CA THR A 19 -29.44 17.07 16.33
C THR A 19 -29.56 18.48 16.91
N GLY A 20 -28.96 19.45 16.24
CA GLY A 20 -29.20 20.87 16.45
C GLY A 20 -30.19 21.40 15.42
N THR A 21 -31.46 21.51 15.79
CA THR A 21 -32.48 22.22 15.00
C THR A 21 -32.13 23.70 14.91
N LEU A 22 -31.68 24.17 13.74
CA LEU A 22 -31.53 25.61 13.47
C LEU A 22 -32.84 26.19 12.95
N GLY A 23 -33.45 27.00 13.82
CA GLY A 23 -34.76 27.59 13.67
C GLY A 23 -34.90 28.50 12.44
N ALA A 24 -36.07 28.40 11.82
CA ALA A 24 -36.52 29.30 10.77
C ALA A 24 -36.62 30.74 11.27
N ILE A 25 -35.75 31.63 10.79
CA ILE A 25 -35.92 33.08 10.94
C ILE A 25 -36.65 33.57 9.68
N ASN A 26 -37.96 33.80 9.82
CA ASN A 26 -38.74 34.52 8.81
C ASN A 26 -38.35 36.00 8.80
N THR A 27 -37.74 36.47 7.71
CA THR A 27 -37.76 37.90 7.35
C THR A 27 -38.11 38.06 5.87
N LYS A 28 -38.93 39.07 5.60
CA LYS A 28 -39.66 39.30 4.36
C LYS A 28 -38.77 39.85 3.24
N GLU A 29 -39.10 39.40 2.02
CA GLU A 29 -39.01 40.08 0.72
C GLU A 29 -37.70 40.78 0.31
N GLY A 30 -37.07 40.24 -0.75
CA GLY A 30 -36.38 41.06 -1.74
C GLY A 30 -34.87 40.95 -1.82
N GLU A 31 -34.33 39.75 -2.09
CA GLU A 31 -33.13 39.50 -2.92
C GLU A 31 -32.91 37.99 -2.94
N LYS A 32 -33.02 37.33 -4.11
CA LYS A 32 -32.52 35.96 -4.26
C LYS A 32 -30.99 36.03 -4.26
N LYS A 33 -30.40 36.06 -3.07
CA LYS A 33 -29.08 35.46 -2.89
C LYS A 33 -29.31 33.95 -2.93
N GLU A 34 -28.80 33.29 -3.96
CA GLU A 34 -28.51 31.85 -3.87
C GLU A 34 -27.51 31.67 -2.74
N THR A 35 -28.02 31.46 -1.54
CA THR A 35 -27.24 30.85 -0.48
C THR A 35 -27.10 29.38 -0.88
N ASN A 36 -25.95 29.04 -1.46
CA ASN A 36 -25.50 27.64 -1.59
C ASN A 36 -25.39 27.08 -0.17
N ASN A 37 -26.50 26.56 0.35
CA ASN A 37 -26.50 25.87 1.63
C ASN A 37 -26.02 24.44 1.36
N LYS A 38 -24.70 24.24 1.41
CA LYS A 38 -24.12 22.89 1.44
C LYS A 38 -24.65 22.15 2.66
N THR A 39 -24.92 20.86 2.53
CA THR A 39 -25.27 20.01 3.67
C THR A 39 -24.05 19.79 4.57
N ALA A 40 -24.27 19.33 5.81
CA ALA A 40 -23.15 18.96 6.70
C ALA A 40 -22.29 17.85 6.06
N GLU A 41 -22.92 16.86 5.44
CA GLU A 41 -22.24 15.77 4.71
C GLU A 41 -21.42 16.29 3.51
N GLU A 42 -21.91 17.30 2.79
CA GLU A 42 -21.16 17.91 1.67
C GLU A 42 -19.95 18.71 2.15
N ILE A 43 -20.03 19.33 3.34
CA ILE A 43 -18.90 20.04 3.95
C ILE A 43 -17.84 19.03 4.42
N GLU A 44 -18.27 17.98 5.11
CA GLU A 44 -17.38 16.91 5.59
C GLU A 44 -16.64 16.23 4.44
N ALA A 45 -17.35 15.85 3.37
CA ALA A 45 -16.73 15.25 2.19
C ALA A 45 -15.73 16.17 1.48
N GLU A 46 -15.93 17.50 1.54
CA GLU A 46 -14.97 18.47 1.01
C GLU A 46 -13.72 18.61 1.90
N GLU A 47 -13.91 18.65 3.22
CA GLU A 47 -12.81 18.69 4.18
C GLU A 47 -11.96 17.42 4.09
N ASP A 48 -12.58 16.23 4.02
CA ASP A 48 -11.92 14.95 3.82
C ASP A 48 -11.11 14.93 2.52
N LEU A 49 -11.70 15.42 1.43
CA LEU A 49 -11.00 15.49 0.16
C LEU A 49 -9.81 16.44 0.22
N GLU A 50 -9.94 17.63 0.82
CA GLU A 50 -8.83 18.58 0.95
C GLU A 50 -7.68 18.00 1.77
N TRP A 51 -8.00 17.26 2.83
CA TRP A 51 -7.01 16.53 3.60
C TRP A 51 -6.32 15.44 2.75
N LEU A 52 -7.10 14.58 2.08
CA LEU A 52 -6.57 13.51 1.23
C LEU A 52 -5.67 14.03 0.09
N LEU A 53 -6.00 15.17 -0.52
CA LEU A 53 -5.21 15.79 -1.60
C LEU A 53 -3.84 16.27 -1.13
N THR A 54 -3.66 16.50 0.17
CA THR A 54 -2.43 17.03 0.77
C THR A 54 -1.78 16.10 1.79
N TYR A 55 -2.34 14.90 1.97
CA TYR A 55 -1.93 13.95 2.99
C TYR A 55 -0.50 13.43 2.78
N VAL A 56 -0.12 13.14 1.53
CA VAL A 56 1.21 12.64 1.23
C VAL A 56 2.18 13.82 1.10
N ASP A 57 3.10 13.90 2.05
CA ASP A 57 4.20 14.86 2.03
C ASP A 57 5.26 14.48 0.99
N ALA A 58 5.88 15.49 0.37
CA ALA A 58 6.92 15.31 -0.64
C ALA A 58 8.11 14.44 -0.18
N ASP A 59 8.47 14.52 1.10
CA ASP A 59 9.60 13.78 1.69
C ASP A 59 9.30 12.29 1.91
N LEU A 60 8.02 11.91 1.89
CA LEU A 60 7.53 10.54 2.07
C LEU A 60 6.95 9.94 0.77
N ALA A 61 6.85 10.73 -0.29
CA ALA A 61 6.25 10.33 -1.54
C ALA A 61 7.15 9.40 -2.35
N ASP A 62 6.53 8.42 -3.01
CA ASP A 62 7.18 7.64 -4.07
C ASP A 62 7.00 8.33 -5.43
N LEU A 63 5.84 8.98 -5.62
CA LEU A 63 5.42 9.54 -6.90
C LEU A 63 5.02 11.00 -6.72
N GLN A 64 5.55 11.86 -7.58
CA GLN A 64 5.01 13.21 -7.80
C GLN A 64 3.96 13.15 -8.92
N VAL A 65 2.87 13.87 -8.72
CA VAL A 65 1.75 13.95 -9.66
C VAL A 65 1.71 15.34 -10.28
N ASP A 66 1.74 15.37 -11.60
CA ASP A 66 1.38 16.53 -12.41
C ASP A 66 0.14 16.21 -13.23
N TYR A 67 -0.74 17.19 -13.44
CA TYR A 67 -1.91 17.01 -14.30
C TYR A 67 -2.15 18.20 -15.22
N LYS A 68 -2.83 17.92 -16.33
CA LYS A 68 -3.26 18.93 -17.28
C LYS A 68 -4.65 18.61 -17.80
N ILE A 69 -5.58 19.54 -17.61
CA ILE A 69 -6.87 19.53 -18.30
C ILE A 69 -6.63 20.00 -19.73
N THR A 70 -6.87 19.12 -20.71
CA THR A 70 -6.63 19.41 -22.13
C THR A 70 -7.91 19.75 -22.87
N GLU A 71 -9.05 19.22 -22.43
CA GLU A 71 -10.37 19.51 -22.99
C GLU A 71 -11.44 19.54 -21.88
N GLN A 72 -12.48 20.37 -22.08
CA GLN A 72 -13.65 20.43 -21.21
C GLN A 72 -14.92 20.64 -22.04
N TRP A 73 -15.98 19.89 -21.70
CA TRP A 73 -17.32 20.10 -22.25
C TRP A 73 -18.39 19.85 -21.18
N GLY A 74 -18.99 20.94 -20.69
CA GLY A 74 -19.93 20.86 -19.56
C GLY A 74 -19.24 20.30 -18.33
N GLU A 75 -19.78 19.23 -17.77
CA GLU A 75 -19.24 18.53 -16.60
C GLU A 75 -18.17 17.47 -16.95
N TYR A 76 -17.73 17.37 -18.21
CA TYR A 76 -16.73 16.38 -18.63
C TYR A 76 -15.39 17.05 -18.89
N TYR A 77 -14.32 16.39 -18.44
CA TYR A 77 -12.94 16.86 -18.56
C TYR A 77 -12.06 15.72 -19.09
N TYR A 78 -11.25 16.02 -20.10
CA TYR A 78 -10.13 15.15 -20.47
C TYR A 78 -8.87 15.65 -19.75
N VAL A 79 -8.26 14.76 -18.97
CA VAL A 79 -7.12 15.05 -18.10
C VAL A 79 -5.96 14.13 -18.46
N GLU A 80 -4.79 14.71 -18.67
CA GLU A 80 -3.53 13.99 -18.77
C GLU A 80 -2.86 14.01 -17.38
N ILE A 81 -2.58 12.84 -16.82
CA ILE A 81 -1.81 12.67 -15.59
C ILE A 81 -0.38 12.27 -15.96
N THR A 82 0.59 12.86 -15.27
CA THR A 82 2.00 12.48 -15.34
C THR A 82 2.47 12.13 -13.94
N LEU A 83 3.05 10.94 -13.80
CA LEU A 83 3.66 10.47 -12.57
C LEU A 83 5.17 10.45 -12.75
N THR A 84 5.88 11.08 -11.83
CA THR A 84 7.34 11.06 -11.77
C THR A 84 7.76 10.30 -10.53
N ASN A 85 8.58 9.25 -10.69
CA ASN A 85 9.21 8.57 -9.56
C ASN A 85 10.24 9.52 -8.90
N VAL A 86 9.92 9.94 -7.67
CA VAL A 86 10.76 10.81 -6.83
C VAL A 86 11.46 10.05 -5.71
N SER A 87 11.23 8.74 -5.61
CA SER A 87 11.92 7.86 -4.68
C SER A 87 13.39 7.64 -5.09
N ASP A 88 14.17 7.05 -4.19
CA ASP A 88 15.57 6.73 -4.44
C ASP A 88 15.79 5.40 -5.17
N GLU A 89 14.73 4.63 -5.41
CA GLU A 89 14.74 3.30 -6.02
C GLU A 89 13.72 3.22 -7.19
N GLU A 90 13.56 2.05 -7.79
CA GLU A 90 12.48 1.79 -8.75
C GLU A 90 11.16 1.63 -7.98
N VAL A 91 10.05 2.15 -8.53
CA VAL A 91 8.71 1.84 -8.01
C VAL A 91 8.19 0.65 -8.81
N GLU A 92 8.29 -0.53 -8.23
CA GLU A 92 7.91 -1.82 -8.81
C GLU A 92 6.41 -2.08 -8.64
N ASP A 93 5.80 -2.71 -9.65
CA ASP A 93 4.39 -3.16 -9.68
C ASP A 93 3.34 -2.18 -9.12
N TRP A 94 3.51 -0.89 -9.40
CA TRP A 94 2.84 0.15 -8.63
C TRP A 94 1.31 0.06 -8.59
N GLU A 95 0.79 0.37 -7.42
CA GLU A 95 -0.61 0.63 -7.13
C GLU A 95 -0.68 1.85 -6.20
N PHE A 96 -1.69 2.71 -6.35
CA PHE A 96 -1.88 3.87 -5.49
C PHE A 96 -3.35 4.26 -5.36
N ASN A 97 -3.64 5.01 -4.29
CA ASN A 97 -4.96 5.58 -4.02
C ASN A 97 -5.05 7.02 -4.53
N LEU A 98 -6.05 7.29 -5.38
CA LEU A 98 -6.28 8.60 -5.99
C LEU A 98 -7.59 9.22 -5.48
N PRO A 99 -7.51 10.22 -4.58
CA PRO A 99 -8.68 10.98 -4.13
C PRO A 99 -9.34 11.71 -5.30
N ALA A 100 -10.67 11.72 -5.33
CA ALA A 100 -11.42 12.23 -6.48
C ALA A 100 -12.71 12.98 -6.08
N ASN A 101 -12.86 14.23 -6.54
CA ASN A 101 -14.16 14.91 -6.65
C ASN A 101 -14.88 14.64 -7.98
N TYR A 102 -14.48 13.59 -8.69
CA TYR A 102 -14.89 13.30 -10.05
C TYR A 102 -15.14 11.81 -10.23
N GLU A 103 -15.93 11.46 -11.24
CA GLU A 103 -16.16 10.09 -11.66
C GLU A 103 -15.35 9.77 -12.91
N ILE A 104 -14.49 8.74 -12.86
CA ILE A 104 -13.74 8.28 -14.04
C ILE A 104 -14.68 7.55 -15.00
N LYS A 105 -14.85 8.10 -16.21
CA LYS A 105 -15.65 7.51 -17.30
C LYS A 105 -14.81 6.64 -18.24
N HIS A 106 -13.55 7.02 -18.41
CA HIS A 106 -12.58 6.25 -19.19
C HIS A 106 -11.17 6.55 -18.70
N ILE A 107 -10.30 5.54 -18.74
CA ILE A 107 -8.88 5.64 -18.41
C ILE A 107 -8.10 4.75 -19.40
N SER A 108 -6.94 5.22 -19.86
CA SER A 108 -6.02 4.43 -20.69
C SER A 108 -4.78 4.02 -19.90
N ASP A 109 -4.14 2.91 -20.29
CA ASP A 109 -2.83 2.45 -19.79
C ASP A 109 -2.72 2.20 -18.27
N VAL A 110 -3.83 2.27 -17.55
CA VAL A 110 -3.98 2.04 -16.11
C VAL A 110 -5.30 1.32 -15.86
N LYS A 111 -5.39 0.53 -14.79
CA LYS A 111 -6.62 -0.15 -14.37
C LYS A 111 -7.17 0.45 -13.09
N ILE A 112 -8.49 0.54 -13.00
CA ILE A 112 -9.19 0.78 -11.74
C ILE A 112 -9.35 -0.58 -11.07
N LYS A 113 -8.77 -0.74 -9.88
CA LYS A 113 -8.89 -1.94 -9.05
C LYS A 113 -10.12 -1.84 -8.15
N ASP A 114 -10.27 -0.71 -7.46
CA ASP A 114 -11.38 -0.45 -6.57
C ASP A 114 -11.80 1.03 -6.56
N PHE A 115 -12.99 1.31 -6.02
CA PHE A 115 -13.46 2.65 -5.74
C PHE A 115 -14.30 2.66 -4.46
N HIS A 116 -13.78 3.28 -3.41
CA HIS A 116 -14.44 3.40 -2.11
C HIS A 116 -14.26 4.81 -1.55
N LYS A 117 -15.31 5.38 -0.92
CA LYS A 117 -15.27 6.73 -0.28
C LYS A 117 -14.55 7.81 -1.10
N ASN A 118 -14.88 7.96 -2.39
CA ASN A 118 -14.28 8.94 -3.30
C ASN A 118 -12.77 8.77 -3.57
N ILE A 119 -12.24 7.57 -3.35
CA ILE A 119 -10.85 7.22 -3.64
C ILE A 119 -10.85 6.09 -4.66
N TYR A 120 -10.14 6.30 -5.78
CA TYR A 120 -9.88 5.25 -6.76
C TYR A 120 -8.56 4.56 -6.44
N THR A 121 -8.56 3.24 -6.29
CA THR A 121 -7.32 2.47 -6.27
C THR A 121 -6.94 2.14 -7.71
N LEU A 122 -5.85 2.73 -8.18
CA LEU A 122 -5.34 2.57 -9.53
C LEU A 122 -4.09 1.71 -9.55
N ARG A 123 -4.03 0.80 -10.52
CA ARG A 123 -2.92 -0.14 -10.69
C ARG A 123 -2.36 -0.09 -12.10
N ASN A 124 -1.05 -0.31 -12.19
CA ASN A 124 -0.29 -0.46 -13.43
C ASN A 124 -0.92 -1.44 -14.44
N THR A 125 -0.46 -1.33 -15.70
CA THR A 125 -0.65 -2.35 -16.71
C THR A 125 0.70 -2.95 -17.08
N LYS A 126 0.69 -4.04 -17.86
CA LYS A 126 1.91 -4.73 -18.27
C LYS A 126 2.94 -3.82 -18.97
N ASN A 127 2.51 -2.75 -19.64
CA ASN A 127 3.41 -1.90 -20.43
C ASN A 127 4.14 -0.83 -19.59
N ASN A 128 3.60 -0.48 -18.43
CA ASN A 128 4.14 0.53 -17.51
C ASN A 128 4.29 -0.08 -16.12
N HIS A 129 4.77 -1.33 -16.06
CA HIS A 129 4.78 -2.14 -14.85
C HIS A 129 5.54 -1.47 -13.72
N ASP A 130 6.76 -1.03 -14.05
CA ASP A 130 7.71 -0.44 -13.13
C ASP A 130 8.06 0.98 -13.60
N ILE A 131 8.35 1.86 -12.64
CA ILE A 131 8.81 3.22 -12.91
C ILE A 131 10.24 3.34 -12.38
N PRO A 132 11.26 3.33 -13.24
CA PRO A 132 12.65 3.45 -12.82
C PRO A 132 12.88 4.73 -12.01
N LYS A 133 13.97 4.80 -11.25
CA LYS A 133 14.36 6.02 -10.53
C LYS A 133 14.41 7.25 -11.44
N ASN A 134 13.70 8.34 -11.06
CA ASN A 134 13.47 9.53 -11.89
C ASN A 134 12.72 9.26 -13.22
N GLY A 135 12.11 8.08 -13.34
CA GLY A 135 11.29 7.68 -14.46
C GLY A 135 9.97 8.42 -14.45
N ILE A 136 9.36 8.52 -15.63
CA ILE A 136 8.12 9.27 -15.84
C ILE A 136 7.18 8.40 -16.67
N ILE A 137 5.93 8.31 -16.23
CA ILE A 137 4.83 7.74 -17.01
C ILE A 137 3.69 8.75 -17.12
N SER A 138 2.90 8.63 -18.18
CA SER A 138 1.71 9.46 -18.36
C SER A 138 0.55 8.63 -18.86
N PHE A 139 -0.67 9.00 -18.46
CA PHE A 139 -1.90 8.37 -18.90
C PHE A 139 -3.06 9.38 -18.95
N GLY A 140 -4.07 9.06 -19.75
CA GLY A 140 -5.23 9.93 -19.96
C GLY A 140 -6.47 9.42 -19.24
N MET A 141 -7.27 10.35 -18.70
CA MET A 141 -8.57 10.09 -18.10
C MET A 141 -9.65 10.99 -18.70
N LEU A 142 -10.80 10.41 -19.02
CA LEU A 142 -12.05 11.16 -19.17
C LEU A 142 -12.80 11.08 -17.86
N VAL A 143 -13.02 12.23 -17.22
CA VAL A 143 -13.71 12.32 -15.93
C VAL A 143 -14.96 13.18 -16.04
N LYS A 144 -15.95 12.92 -15.17
CA LYS A 144 -17.15 13.72 -15.02
C LYS A 144 -17.16 14.36 -13.62
N ALA A 145 -17.28 15.68 -13.54
CA ALA A 145 -17.24 16.44 -12.29
C ALA A 145 -18.11 17.70 -12.38
N LYS A 146 -18.79 18.06 -11.28
CA LYS A 146 -19.54 19.33 -11.19
C LYS A 146 -18.60 20.53 -11.07
N GLU A 147 -17.55 20.35 -10.28
CA GLU A 147 -16.46 21.31 -10.09
C GLU A 147 -15.23 20.84 -10.88
N GLU A 148 -14.20 21.69 -10.99
CA GLU A 148 -12.95 21.31 -11.64
C GLU A 148 -12.30 20.12 -10.90
N PRO A 149 -11.86 19.06 -11.62
CA PRO A 149 -11.17 17.93 -11.02
C PRO A 149 -9.93 18.35 -10.23
N LYS A 150 -9.82 17.89 -8.98
CA LYS A 150 -8.67 18.14 -8.10
C LYS A 150 -7.81 16.88 -8.00
N PHE A 151 -6.49 17.04 -7.98
CA PHE A 151 -5.52 15.94 -7.88
C PHE A 151 -4.49 16.25 -6.79
N PRO A 152 -4.00 15.22 -6.06
CA PRO A 152 -2.92 15.40 -5.11
C PRO A 152 -1.64 15.79 -5.85
N SER A 153 -0.68 16.39 -5.14
CA SER A 153 0.66 16.66 -5.71
C SER A 153 1.61 15.48 -5.57
N TYR A 154 1.34 14.58 -4.62
CA TYR A 154 2.19 13.44 -4.29
C TYR A 154 1.34 12.22 -3.97
N LEU A 155 1.90 11.05 -4.23
CA LEU A 155 1.32 9.74 -3.94
C LEU A 155 2.40 8.82 -3.37
N GLU A 156 1.96 7.87 -2.57
CA GLU A 156 2.76 6.75 -2.10
C GLU A 156 2.25 5.49 -2.81
N SER A 157 3.14 4.53 -3.08
CA SER A 157 2.68 3.24 -3.55
C SER A 157 2.08 2.42 -2.41
N ASN A 158 0.96 1.77 -2.71
CA ASN A 158 0.34 0.78 -1.84
C ASN A 158 1.12 -0.55 -1.82
N MET A 159 2.11 -0.71 -2.69
CA MET A 159 2.85 -1.95 -2.91
C MET A 159 4.16 -1.95 -2.13
N VAL A 160 4.52 -3.12 -1.58
CA VAL A 160 5.76 -3.35 -0.84
C VAL A 160 6.37 -4.68 -1.24
N SER A 161 7.70 -4.76 -1.12
CA SER A 161 8.42 -6.03 -1.22
C SER A 161 8.40 -6.72 0.14
N ASP A 162 7.67 -7.83 0.22
CA ASP A 162 7.53 -8.62 1.45
C ASP A 162 8.10 -10.03 1.32
N GLU A 163 8.57 -10.59 2.44
CA GLU A 163 9.14 -11.94 2.47
C GLU A 163 8.01 -12.99 2.41
N VAL A 164 8.11 -13.89 1.43
CA VAL A 164 7.19 -15.02 1.32
C VAL A 164 7.53 -16.06 2.38
N ASP A 165 6.56 -16.48 3.20
CA ASP A 165 6.80 -17.51 4.22
C ASP A 165 7.40 -18.79 3.64
N GLN A 166 8.37 -19.38 4.34
CA GLN A 166 9.11 -20.55 3.85
C GLN A 166 8.23 -21.77 3.54
N GLU A 167 7.06 -21.93 4.18
CA GLU A 167 6.11 -22.99 3.84
C GLU A 167 5.33 -22.73 2.54
N LYS A 168 5.24 -21.48 2.07
CA LYS A 168 4.47 -21.06 0.91
C LYS A 168 5.19 -21.30 -0.42
N TYR A 169 6.49 -21.59 -0.39
CA TYR A 169 7.25 -21.92 -1.59
C TYR A 169 8.21 -23.10 -1.38
N LYS A 170 8.85 -23.53 -2.47
CA LYS A 170 9.96 -24.48 -2.44
C LYS A 170 10.99 -24.06 -3.47
N MET A 171 12.26 -24.05 -3.06
CA MET A 171 13.39 -23.88 -3.98
C MET A 171 14.24 -25.13 -4.05
N SER A 172 14.82 -25.40 -5.22
CA SER A 172 15.75 -26.51 -5.40
C SER A 172 16.82 -26.21 -6.45
N LEU A 173 18.03 -26.73 -6.20
CA LEU A 173 19.15 -26.68 -7.13
C LEU A 173 19.28 -28.02 -7.86
N THR A 174 19.29 -27.98 -9.18
CA THR A 174 19.59 -29.15 -10.02
C THR A 174 20.85 -28.90 -10.84
N ILE A 175 21.85 -29.77 -10.67
CA ILE A 175 23.05 -29.74 -11.50
C ILE A 175 22.81 -30.61 -12.74
N LEU A 176 22.82 -29.98 -13.91
CA LEU A 176 22.60 -30.66 -15.19
C LEU A 176 23.91 -31.27 -15.68
N HIS A 177 24.98 -30.48 -15.69
CA HIS A 177 26.30 -30.91 -16.13
C HIS A 177 27.41 -30.26 -15.30
N LYS A 178 28.51 -30.98 -15.16
CA LYS A 178 29.75 -30.48 -14.56
C LYS A 178 30.94 -30.89 -15.42
N TRP A 179 31.76 -29.92 -15.82
CA TRP A 179 32.97 -30.13 -16.60
C TRP A 179 34.13 -29.39 -15.94
N GLY A 180 35.02 -30.14 -15.27
CA GLY A 180 36.07 -29.53 -14.45
C GLY A 180 35.48 -28.65 -13.34
N ASN A 181 35.82 -27.36 -13.36
CA ASN A 181 35.31 -26.35 -12.44
C ASN A 181 34.08 -25.59 -13.00
N LEU A 182 33.59 -25.92 -14.19
CA LEU A 182 32.38 -25.30 -14.75
C LEU A 182 31.16 -26.15 -14.46
N VAL A 183 30.06 -25.50 -14.10
CA VAL A 183 28.79 -26.12 -13.74
C VAL A 183 27.68 -25.46 -14.55
N ASN A 184 26.87 -26.28 -15.21
CA ASN A 184 25.58 -25.87 -15.76
C ASN A 184 24.48 -26.44 -14.86
N GLY A 185 23.62 -25.58 -14.35
CA GLY A 185 22.55 -25.97 -13.47
C GLY A 185 21.32 -25.08 -13.61
N LYS A 186 20.31 -25.43 -12.83
CA LYS A 186 19.10 -24.63 -12.70
C LYS A 186 18.64 -24.55 -11.25
N ILE A 187 18.05 -23.42 -10.91
CA ILE A 187 17.31 -23.16 -9.69
C ILE A 187 15.84 -23.20 -10.07
N THR A 188 15.06 -24.04 -9.40
CA THR A 188 13.61 -24.11 -9.58
C THR A 188 12.93 -23.52 -8.36
N ILE A 189 12.04 -22.55 -8.58
CA ILE A 189 11.18 -21.95 -7.56
C ILE A 189 9.76 -22.45 -7.81
N THR A 190 9.13 -23.05 -6.81
CA THR A 190 7.77 -23.56 -6.88
C THR A 190 6.90 -22.80 -5.89
N ASN A 191 5.90 -22.09 -6.40
CA ASN A 191 4.82 -21.53 -5.61
C ASN A 191 3.95 -22.68 -5.08
N LYS A 192 3.75 -22.78 -3.77
CA LYS A 192 2.89 -23.81 -3.14
C LYS A 192 1.53 -23.26 -2.73
N THR A 193 1.21 -22.01 -2.97
CA THR A 193 -0.05 -21.36 -2.59
C THR A 193 -1.05 -21.37 -3.77
N TYR A 194 -2.18 -20.69 -3.57
CA TYR A 194 -3.19 -20.45 -4.61
C TYR A 194 -3.25 -18.99 -5.07
N HIS A 195 -2.46 -18.09 -4.46
CA HIS A 195 -2.23 -16.75 -4.99
C HIS A 195 -1.04 -16.78 -5.96
N THR A 196 -0.95 -15.76 -6.80
CA THR A 196 0.23 -15.51 -7.63
C THR A 196 1.29 -14.85 -6.75
N ILE A 197 2.55 -15.28 -6.87
CA ILE A 197 3.70 -14.54 -6.34
C ILE A 197 4.08 -13.55 -7.42
N GLU A 198 3.85 -12.26 -7.19
CA GLU A 198 4.09 -11.18 -8.15
C GLU A 198 5.49 -10.58 -7.95
N ASP A 199 6.13 -10.19 -9.05
CA ASP A 199 7.47 -9.58 -9.09
C ASP A 199 8.46 -10.19 -8.10
N TRP A 200 8.72 -11.48 -8.29
CA TRP A 200 9.56 -12.21 -7.35
C TRP A 200 11.02 -11.72 -7.38
N ARG A 201 11.61 -11.71 -6.19
CA ARG A 201 13.06 -11.58 -5.98
C ARG A 201 13.56 -12.69 -5.07
N VAL A 202 14.80 -13.12 -5.27
CA VAL A 202 15.47 -14.09 -4.38
C VAL A 202 16.77 -13.54 -3.86
N ASP A 203 16.93 -13.62 -2.55
CA ASP A 203 18.21 -13.44 -1.88
C ASP A 203 18.77 -14.81 -1.51
N CYS A 204 20.05 -15.04 -1.81
CA CYS A 204 20.66 -16.34 -1.58
C CYS A 204 22.20 -16.31 -1.46
N GLU A 205 22.73 -17.36 -0.85
CA GLU A 205 24.16 -17.61 -0.71
C GLU A 205 24.60 -18.78 -1.59
N SER A 206 25.75 -18.64 -2.26
CA SER A 206 26.30 -19.69 -3.10
C SER A 206 27.81 -19.71 -3.20
N ASN A 207 28.40 -20.90 -3.35
CA ASN A 207 29.79 -21.03 -3.79
C ASN A 207 29.95 -21.12 -5.32
N LEU A 208 28.88 -20.85 -6.05
CA LEU A 208 28.88 -20.75 -7.50
C LEU A 208 29.22 -19.31 -7.87
N LYS A 209 30.24 -19.12 -8.69
CA LYS A 209 30.49 -17.84 -9.35
C LYS A 209 29.77 -17.83 -10.69
N MET A 210 28.57 -17.25 -10.73
CA MET A 210 27.74 -17.22 -11.93
C MET A 210 28.41 -16.39 -13.02
N GLU A 211 28.56 -16.97 -14.22
CA GLU A 211 29.12 -16.32 -15.41
C GLU A 211 28.03 -15.99 -16.43
N GLN A 212 26.98 -16.81 -16.48
CA GLN A 212 25.80 -16.58 -17.31
C GLN A 212 24.58 -17.00 -16.51
N VAL A 213 23.53 -16.19 -16.58
CA VAL A 213 22.22 -16.46 -15.97
C VAL A 213 21.16 -16.14 -17.02
N TRP A 214 20.12 -16.95 -17.07
CA TRP A 214 18.94 -16.69 -17.90
C TRP A 214 17.65 -16.91 -17.09
N ASN A 215 16.59 -16.22 -17.50
CA ASN A 215 15.31 -16.09 -16.79
C ASN A 215 15.39 -15.41 -15.42
N ALA A 216 16.53 -14.78 -15.11
CA ALA A 216 16.75 -13.89 -13.97
C ALA A 216 17.86 -12.88 -14.29
N VAL A 217 17.88 -11.77 -13.56
CA VAL A 217 18.96 -10.78 -13.55
C VAL A 217 19.61 -10.78 -12.18
N ILE A 218 20.94 -10.64 -12.11
CA ILE A 218 21.66 -10.42 -10.85
C ILE A 218 21.74 -8.90 -10.63
N SER A 219 21.21 -8.39 -9.53
CA SER A 219 21.39 -7.00 -9.11
C SER A 219 22.57 -6.88 -8.15
N GLY A 220 23.28 -5.74 -8.22
CA GLY A 220 24.48 -5.47 -7.43
C GLY A 220 25.73 -6.27 -7.84
N GLU A 221 26.87 -5.94 -7.21
CA GLU A 221 28.06 -6.79 -7.29
C GLU A 221 27.97 -7.87 -6.20
N PRO A 222 28.17 -9.16 -6.54
CA PRO A 222 28.18 -10.21 -5.52
C PRO A 222 29.25 -9.92 -4.47
N GLU A 223 28.84 -9.77 -3.22
CA GLU A 223 29.77 -9.49 -2.12
C GLU A 223 30.49 -10.78 -1.71
N ASP A 224 31.82 -10.76 -1.74
CA ASP A 224 32.68 -11.78 -1.13
C ASP A 224 32.87 -11.41 0.34
N VAL A 225 31.99 -11.92 1.19
CA VAL A 225 32.09 -11.72 2.64
C VAL A 225 33.02 -12.79 3.21
N ASP A 226 34.07 -12.36 3.89
CA ASP A 226 34.98 -13.18 4.69
C ASP A 226 35.86 -14.20 3.96
N ASN A 227 36.11 -14.10 2.64
CA ASN A 227 37.15 -14.92 1.98
C ASN A 227 36.81 -16.43 2.05
N LYS A 228 35.51 -16.78 2.01
CA LYS A 228 34.97 -18.14 2.27
C LYS A 228 34.55 -18.90 1.00
N ASP A 229 34.88 -18.41 -0.19
CA ASP A 229 34.34 -18.92 -1.47
C ASP A 229 32.79 -18.92 -1.48
N ILE A 230 32.14 -17.99 -0.78
CA ILE A 230 30.67 -17.81 -0.76
C ILE A 230 30.34 -16.41 -1.27
N MET A 231 29.36 -16.32 -2.15
CA MET A 231 28.86 -15.12 -2.80
C MET A 231 27.40 -14.93 -2.41
N TYR A 232 27.00 -13.69 -2.15
CA TYR A 232 25.62 -13.29 -2.01
C TYR A 232 25.05 -12.88 -3.36
N TYR A 233 23.87 -13.38 -3.69
CA TYR A 233 23.17 -13.05 -4.94
C TYR A 233 21.78 -12.52 -4.66
N TYR A 234 21.45 -11.44 -5.36
CA TYR A 234 20.14 -10.83 -5.48
C TYR A 234 19.62 -11.14 -6.88
N LEU A 235 18.75 -12.14 -7.01
CA LEU A 235 18.19 -12.58 -8.28
C LEU A 235 16.81 -11.95 -8.46
N HIS A 236 16.66 -11.13 -9.49
CA HIS A 236 15.39 -10.53 -9.86
C HIS A 236 14.80 -11.23 -11.08
N HIS A 237 13.49 -11.15 -11.20
CA HIS A 237 12.79 -11.58 -12.40
C HIS A 237 13.27 -10.86 -13.67
N THR A 238 12.82 -11.38 -14.81
CA THR A 238 12.86 -10.70 -16.10
C THR A 238 11.44 -10.37 -16.54
N GLU A 239 11.23 -9.41 -17.44
CA GLU A 239 9.90 -8.98 -17.92
C GLU A 239 8.93 -10.12 -18.32
N ASN A 240 9.44 -11.25 -18.81
CA ASN A 240 8.61 -12.39 -19.24
C ASN A 240 8.42 -13.48 -18.17
N ASN A 241 9.01 -13.28 -16.99
CA ASN A 241 9.04 -14.25 -15.89
C ASN A 241 8.81 -13.55 -14.54
N GLN A 242 8.08 -12.43 -14.52
CA GLN A 242 7.77 -11.63 -13.32
C GLN A 242 6.96 -12.40 -12.26
N ASN A 243 5.97 -13.17 -12.71
CA ASN A 243 4.98 -13.75 -11.80
C ASN A 243 5.06 -15.29 -11.75
N ILE A 244 5.01 -15.86 -10.54
CA ILE A 244 4.90 -17.31 -10.32
C ILE A 244 3.45 -17.63 -9.97
N GLY A 245 2.68 -18.03 -10.98
CA GLY A 245 1.26 -18.34 -10.81
C GLY A 245 0.98 -19.50 -9.82
N PRO A 246 -0.31 -19.68 -9.44
CA PRO A 246 -0.73 -20.66 -8.45
C PRO A 246 -0.25 -22.08 -8.74
N LYS A 247 0.40 -22.71 -7.76
CA LYS A 247 0.99 -24.07 -7.88
C LYS A 247 1.97 -24.24 -9.05
N LYS A 248 2.48 -23.15 -9.64
CA LYS A 248 3.41 -23.19 -10.77
C LYS A 248 4.85 -23.15 -10.29
N SER A 249 5.76 -23.32 -11.23
CA SER A 249 7.19 -23.20 -10.99
C SER A 249 7.86 -22.47 -12.13
N ILE A 250 8.93 -21.77 -11.79
CA ILE A 250 9.84 -21.14 -12.73
C ILE A 250 11.23 -21.77 -12.61
N GLU A 251 12.03 -21.63 -13.66
CA GLU A 251 13.39 -22.16 -13.70
C GLU A 251 14.37 -21.07 -14.13
N ILE A 252 15.30 -20.77 -13.24
CA ILE A 252 16.45 -19.91 -13.49
C ILE A 252 17.61 -20.81 -13.85
N GLY A 253 18.16 -20.67 -15.05
CA GLY A 253 19.32 -21.45 -15.45
C GLY A 253 20.60 -20.64 -15.40
N PHE A 254 21.72 -21.33 -15.20
CA PHE A 254 23.02 -20.68 -15.06
C PHE A 254 24.17 -21.53 -15.59
N ILE A 255 25.25 -20.83 -15.96
CA ILE A 255 26.60 -21.39 -16.06
C ILE A 255 27.45 -20.69 -14.99
N ALA A 256 28.15 -21.46 -14.16
CA ALA A 256 28.94 -20.94 -13.06
C ALA A 256 30.26 -21.68 -12.88
N LYS A 257 31.28 -20.98 -12.38
CA LYS A 257 32.51 -21.60 -11.86
C LYS A 257 32.29 -22.08 -10.42
N CYS A 258 32.80 -23.26 -10.10
CA CYS A 258 32.70 -23.89 -8.79
C CYS A 258 33.96 -24.70 -8.50
N SER A 259 34.69 -24.33 -7.44
CA SER A 259 35.89 -25.05 -6.96
C SER A 259 35.55 -26.36 -6.23
N GLY A 260 34.31 -26.54 -5.79
CA GLY A 260 33.89 -27.65 -4.92
C GLY A 260 32.60 -28.35 -5.34
N LYS A 261 31.86 -28.84 -4.34
CA LYS A 261 30.48 -29.31 -4.54
C LYS A 261 29.59 -28.07 -4.65
N PRO A 262 28.77 -27.93 -5.71
CA PRO A 262 27.79 -26.85 -5.83
C PRO A 262 26.90 -26.77 -4.61
N LYS A 263 26.79 -25.57 -4.04
CA LYS A 263 25.93 -25.25 -2.91
C LYS A 263 25.14 -23.99 -3.22
N PHE A 264 23.90 -24.01 -2.79
CA PHE A 264 22.96 -22.91 -2.90
C PHE A 264 22.11 -23.01 -1.62
N SER A 265 22.13 -21.97 -0.80
CA SER A 265 21.57 -21.95 0.57
C SER A 265 21.04 -20.57 0.93
N SER A 266 20.43 -20.47 2.13
CA SER A 266 19.99 -19.20 2.71
C SER A 266 19.04 -18.44 1.77
N PHE A 267 18.06 -19.16 1.23
CA PHE A 267 17.12 -18.65 0.25
C PHE A 267 15.99 -17.89 0.93
N THR A 268 15.82 -16.64 0.55
CA THR A 268 14.65 -15.86 0.91
C THR A 268 13.98 -15.42 -0.38
N LEU A 269 12.70 -15.78 -0.54
CA LEU A 269 11.87 -15.35 -1.66
C LEU A 269 11.06 -14.14 -1.21
N TYR A 270 11.05 -13.10 -2.03
CA TYR A 270 10.24 -11.91 -1.85
C TYR A 270 9.21 -11.82 -2.97
N GLU A 271 8.10 -11.17 -2.68
CA GLU A 271 7.06 -10.81 -3.64
C GLU A 271 6.68 -9.34 -3.49
N MET A 272 6.23 -8.73 -4.58
CA MET A 272 5.49 -7.47 -4.49
C MET A 272 4.05 -7.79 -4.11
N THR A 273 3.59 -7.20 -3.02
CA THR A 273 2.23 -7.35 -2.50
C THR A 273 1.73 -6.00 -2.02
N GLU A 274 0.42 -5.86 -1.88
CA GLU A 274 -0.14 -4.77 -1.09
C GLU A 274 0.42 -4.86 0.32
N ASP A 275 0.75 -3.69 0.90
CA ASP A 275 1.18 -3.64 2.29
C ASP A 275 0.03 -4.16 3.16
N PRO A 276 0.24 -5.24 3.95
CA PRO A 276 -0.80 -5.83 4.78
C PRO A 276 -1.33 -4.88 5.85
N ALA A 277 -0.65 -3.76 6.13
CA ALA A 277 -1.21 -2.67 6.93
C ALA A 277 -2.40 -1.95 6.25
N TYR A 278 -2.66 -2.21 4.96
CA TYR A 278 -3.86 -1.79 4.22
C TYR A 278 -4.93 -2.86 4.12
N GLU A 279 -4.73 -4.08 4.63
CA GLU A 279 -5.91 -4.86 4.98
C GLU A 279 -6.63 -3.99 6.00
N GLU A 280 -7.76 -3.41 5.59
CA GLU A 280 -8.74 -2.93 6.54
C GLU A 280 -8.76 -4.05 7.58
N ASP A 281 -8.58 -3.68 8.85
CA ASP A 281 -9.39 -4.37 9.83
C ASP A 281 -10.81 -4.24 9.22
N GLU A 282 -11.23 -5.23 8.41
CA GLU A 282 -12.56 -5.77 8.55
C GLU A 282 -12.58 -6.02 10.04
N GLU A 283 -12.95 -4.98 10.79
CA GLU A 283 -13.67 -5.13 12.02
C GLU A 283 -14.76 -6.08 11.56
N GLU A 284 -14.48 -7.38 11.71
CA GLU A 284 -15.47 -8.34 12.10
C GLU A 284 -16.35 -7.49 13.01
N ASP A 285 -17.61 -7.35 12.64
CA ASP A 285 -18.68 -6.99 13.56
C ASP A 285 -18.67 -8.05 14.71
N ASP A 286 -17.53 -8.31 15.37
CA ASP A 286 -17.37 -8.17 16.80
C ASP A 286 -18.13 -6.91 17.17
N ALA A 287 -19.46 -7.06 17.20
CA ALA A 287 -20.36 -6.20 17.90
C ALA A 287 -19.59 -5.81 19.15
N LEU A 288 -19.16 -4.55 19.21
CA LEU A 288 -18.51 -3.98 20.37
C LEU A 288 -19.40 -4.42 21.52
N GLU A 289 -18.99 -5.48 22.21
CA GLU A 289 -19.60 -5.84 23.46
C GLU A 289 -19.17 -4.65 24.28
N PHE A 290 -20.11 -3.73 24.48
CA PHE A 290 -19.91 -2.47 25.14
C PHE A 290 -19.47 -2.86 26.55
N VAL A 291 -18.16 -3.10 26.74
CA VAL A 291 -17.59 -3.47 28.02
C VAL A 291 -17.59 -2.19 28.82
N ASP A 292 -18.68 -2.07 29.56
CA ASP A 292 -18.95 -1.19 30.69
C ASP A 292 -18.64 0.30 30.50
N GLU A 293 -19.74 1.06 30.54
CA GLU A 293 -19.82 2.45 30.95
C GLU A 293 -18.61 2.88 31.79
N PHE A 294 -17.78 3.77 31.23
CA PHE A 294 -16.54 4.25 31.82
C PHE A 294 -16.79 4.75 33.25
N ILE A 295 -16.50 3.91 34.26
CA ILE A 295 -16.63 4.29 35.67
C ILE A 295 -15.54 5.31 35.93
N LEU A 296 -15.92 6.53 36.30
CA LEU A 296 -14.96 7.58 36.64
C LEU A 296 -14.24 7.20 37.93
N ASP A 297 -12.92 7.31 37.94
CA ASP A 297 -12.09 7.09 39.13
C ASP A 297 -12.24 8.24 40.14
N SER A 298 -11.86 7.99 41.41
CA SER A 298 -12.00 8.97 42.50
C SER A 298 -11.24 10.29 42.27
N ASP A 299 -10.21 10.29 41.42
CA ASP A 299 -9.42 11.47 41.07
C ASP A 299 -10.16 12.44 40.15
N CYS A 300 -11.28 12.02 39.58
CA CYS A 300 -12.19 12.84 38.79
C CYS A 300 -13.14 13.70 39.67
N PHE A 301 -13.05 13.60 41.00
CA PHE A 301 -13.92 14.30 41.95
C PHE A 301 -13.09 15.11 42.96
N ASP A 302 -13.57 16.32 43.29
CA ASP A 302 -12.87 17.21 44.22
C ASP A 302 -12.94 16.70 45.67
N THR A 303 -13.96 15.91 45.99
CA THR A 303 -14.16 15.32 47.32
C THR A 303 -14.60 13.85 47.26
N ARG A 304 -14.26 13.10 48.32
CA ARG A 304 -14.69 11.71 48.50
C ARG A 304 -16.21 11.57 48.55
N GLU A 305 -16.91 12.55 49.11
CA GLU A 305 -18.37 12.54 49.24
C GLU A 305 -19.07 12.61 47.87
N GLU A 306 -18.53 13.40 46.94
CA GLU A 306 -19.02 13.48 45.55
C GLU A 306 -18.80 12.18 44.77
N TYR A 307 -17.64 11.54 44.98
CA TYR A 307 -17.34 10.24 44.40
C TYR A 307 -18.29 9.15 44.92
N GLU A 308 -18.53 9.10 46.24
CA GLU A 308 -19.47 8.16 46.86
C GLU A 308 -20.92 8.38 46.38
N GLU A 309 -21.36 9.62 46.18
CA GLU A 309 -22.67 9.92 45.58
C GLU A 309 -22.76 9.48 44.11
N TYR A 310 -21.69 9.67 43.32
CA TYR A 310 -21.60 9.19 41.95
C TYR A 310 -21.76 7.67 41.88
N LEU A 311 -20.98 6.92 42.66
CA LEU A 311 -21.07 5.45 42.71
C LEU A 311 -22.48 5.00 43.10
N LYS A 312 -23.06 5.60 44.15
CA LYS A 312 -24.41 5.27 44.62
C LYS A 312 -25.50 5.58 43.60
N LYS A 313 -25.37 6.69 42.86
CA LYS A 313 -26.34 7.10 41.84
C LYS A 313 -26.35 6.13 40.66
N HIS A 314 -25.20 5.55 40.32
CA HIS A 314 -25.05 4.64 39.18
C HIS A 314 -25.02 3.16 39.59
N GLY A 315 -25.07 2.86 40.90
CA GLY A 315 -25.13 1.49 41.41
C GLY A 315 -23.79 0.75 41.40
N TYR A 316 -22.68 1.49 41.38
CA TYR A 316 -21.32 0.93 41.41
C TYR A 316 -20.84 0.70 42.84
N GLU A 317 -19.93 -0.25 43.02
CA GLU A 317 -19.21 -0.51 44.27
C GLU A 317 -17.71 -0.43 43.99
N ASP A 318 -16.97 0.24 44.88
CA ASP A 318 -15.50 0.30 44.83
C ASP A 318 -14.94 -0.30 46.14
N ASP A 319 -14.19 -1.39 45.99
CA ASP A 319 -13.57 -2.13 47.08
C ASP A 319 -12.56 -1.28 47.87
N ALA A 320 -11.97 -0.25 47.25
CA ALA A 320 -11.03 0.65 47.91
C ALA A 320 -11.69 1.54 48.99
N LEU A 321 -13.02 1.69 48.97
CA LEU A 321 -13.77 2.43 49.99
C LEU A 321 -14.09 1.58 51.24
N LEU A 322 -13.87 0.25 51.19
CA LEU A 322 -14.16 -0.69 52.28
C LEU A 322 -13.06 -0.78 53.36
N GLU A 323 -11.87 -0.23 53.11
CA GLU A 323 -10.82 -0.09 54.12
C GLU A 323 -11.03 1.19 54.94
N LYS A 324 -11.45 1.04 56.20
CA LYS A 324 -11.61 2.12 57.18
C LYS A 324 -10.35 2.40 58.00
#